data_AF-A0A852ZES3-F1
#
_entry.id   AF-A0A852ZES3-F1
#
_cell.length_a   1.000
_cell.length_b   1.000
_cell.length_c   1.000
_cell.angle_alpha   90.00
_cell.angle_beta   90.00
_cell.angle_gamma   90.00
#
_symmetry.space_group_name_H-M   'P 1'
#
loop_
_entity.id
_entity.type
_entity.pdbx_description
1 polymer ?
#
loop_
_entity_poly.entity_id
_entity_poly.type
_entity_poly.pdbx_seq_one_letter_code
_entity_poly.pdbx_strand_id
1 'polypeptide(L)'
;MRRWTEICAGVVAAVVPAGVASALGALAGGGSGLVAGLAIGGVPGAVFGWAVAAFVPYDLACVRGIARYAVDLTWSLPNTWLGAVLLTGNLLAGNHVVGGLSRHGGTVHLARGTLPAMGGVRYVTTVGTVVAGISAPAVSPAARALLAHERGHVLQARLLGPAYVPLVLVNYAVWAVLPLWWIWHDHAAYPIRSVSAYFQHGVYPHVWNEEWCYRAYGPRR
;
A
#
# COMPACT_ATOMS: atom_id res chain seq x y z
N MET A 1 10.05 24.31 12.91
CA MET A 1 8.80 24.97 12.46
C MET A 1 8.28 24.17 11.27
N ARG A 2 7.08 23.57 11.36
CA ARG A 2 6.46 22.90 10.20
C ARG A 2 6.01 23.96 9.20
N ARG A 3 6.16 23.69 7.91
CA ARG A 3 5.72 24.63 6.87
C ARG A 3 4.20 24.52 6.75
N TRP A 4 3.50 25.65 6.67
CA TRP A 4 2.04 25.67 6.48
C TRP A 4 1.57 24.77 5.33
N THR A 5 2.36 24.66 4.27
CA THR A 5 2.12 23.77 3.14
C THR A 5 1.92 22.30 3.55
N GLU A 6 2.70 21.79 4.51
CA GLU A 6 2.62 20.40 4.98
C GLU A 6 1.33 20.16 5.77
N ILE A 7 0.94 21.15 6.58
CA ILE A 7 -0.32 21.12 7.35
C ILE A 7 -1.51 21.15 6.40
N CYS A 8 -1.52 22.08 5.43
CA CYS A 8 -2.57 22.16 4.43
C CYS A 8 -2.69 20.87 3.62
N ALA A 9 -1.56 20.26 3.24
CA ALA A 9 -1.57 18.96 2.58
C ALA A 9 -2.18 17.87 3.47
N GLY A 10 -1.82 17.83 4.75
CA GLY A 10 -2.46 16.89 5.69
C GLY A 10 -3.97 17.09 5.79
N VAL A 11 -4.44 18.33 5.88
CA VAL A 11 -5.88 18.65 5.92
C VAL A 11 -6.59 18.19 4.64
N VAL A 12 -6.02 18.50 3.46
CA VAL A 12 -6.60 18.08 2.19
C VAL A 12 -6.64 16.55 2.09
N ALA A 13 -5.56 15.85 2.47
CA ALA A 13 -5.50 14.39 2.47
C ALA A 13 -6.51 13.74 3.45
N ALA A 14 -6.95 14.45 4.49
CA ALA A 14 -8.01 13.99 5.39
C ALA A 14 -9.42 14.28 4.84
N VAL A 15 -9.62 15.48 4.30
CA VAL A 15 -10.95 15.95 3.84
C VAL A 15 -11.39 15.24 2.58
N VAL A 16 -10.50 14.97 1.63
CA VAL A 16 -10.85 14.32 0.35
C VAL A 16 -11.53 12.96 0.54
N PRO A 17 -10.93 11.96 1.24
CA PRO A 17 -11.60 10.68 1.45
C PRO A 17 -12.87 10.81 2.30
N ALA A 18 -12.89 11.70 3.30
CA ALA A 18 -14.07 11.97 4.11
C ALA A 18 -15.25 12.50 3.26
N GLY A 19 -14.98 13.48 2.40
CA GLY A 19 -15.98 14.09 1.53
C GLY A 19 -16.52 13.11 0.49
N VAL A 20 -15.63 12.36 -0.17
CA VAL A 20 -16.04 11.34 -1.15
C VAL A 20 -16.89 10.25 -0.49
N ALA A 21 -16.44 9.69 0.63
CA ALA A 21 -17.18 8.63 1.32
C ALA A 21 -18.53 9.13 1.88
N SER A 22 -18.57 10.35 2.43
CA SER A 22 -19.82 10.97 2.92
C SER A 22 -20.82 11.20 1.79
N ALA A 23 -20.36 11.69 0.63
CA ALA A 23 -21.21 11.90 -0.54
C ALA A 23 -21.77 10.57 -1.06
N LEU A 24 -20.93 9.55 -1.23
CA LEU A 24 -21.37 8.21 -1.64
C LEU A 24 -22.33 7.58 -0.64
N GLY A 25 -22.05 7.73 0.66
CA GLY A 25 -22.92 7.27 1.72
C GLY A 25 -24.28 7.96 1.69
N ALA A 26 -24.30 9.29 1.53
CA ALA A 26 -25.54 10.06 1.42
C ALA A 26 -26.40 9.60 0.23
N LEU A 27 -25.77 9.31 -0.91
CA LEU A 27 -26.45 8.79 -2.11
C LEU A 27 -27.03 7.38 -1.87
N ALA A 28 -26.33 6.53 -1.11
CA ALA A 28 -26.75 5.15 -0.87
C ALA A 28 -27.80 5.01 0.24
N GLY A 29 -27.80 5.91 1.24
CA GLY A 29 -28.59 5.73 2.46
C GLY A 29 -29.00 7.02 3.19
N GLY A 30 -29.08 8.15 2.47
CA GLY A 30 -29.52 9.44 3.03
C GLY A 30 -28.68 9.90 4.22
N GLY A 31 -29.33 10.45 5.25
CA GLY A 31 -28.64 10.97 6.44
C GLY A 31 -27.80 9.92 7.18
N SER A 32 -28.31 8.71 7.36
CA SER A 32 -27.55 7.61 7.98
C SER A 32 -26.34 7.22 7.14
N GLY A 33 -26.49 7.19 5.82
CA GLY A 33 -25.39 6.88 4.91
C GLY A 33 -24.32 7.97 4.92
N LEU A 34 -24.69 9.25 5.03
CA LEU A 34 -23.74 10.36 5.19
C LEU A 34 -22.86 10.18 6.42
N VAL A 35 -23.47 9.88 7.58
CA VAL A 35 -22.74 9.68 8.85
C VAL A 35 -21.80 8.48 8.74
N ALA A 36 -22.28 7.36 8.18
CA ALA A 36 -21.44 6.18 7.96
C ALA A 36 -20.27 6.49 7.02
N GLY A 37 -20.53 7.19 5.91
CA GLY A 37 -19.51 7.64 4.96
C GLY A 37 -18.48 8.55 5.61
N LEU A 38 -18.91 9.48 6.46
CA LEU A 38 -18.01 10.36 7.20
C LEU A 38 -17.11 9.58 8.15
N ALA A 39 -17.63 8.56 8.84
CA ALA A 39 -16.81 7.71 9.71
C ALA A 39 -15.80 6.88 8.91
N ILE A 40 -16.26 6.21 7.85
CA ILE A 40 -15.48 5.30 7.00
C ILE A 40 -14.39 6.04 6.23
N GLY A 41 -14.68 7.23 5.69
CA GLY A 41 -13.70 8.06 5.00
C GLY A 41 -12.86 8.91 5.94
N GLY A 42 -13.49 9.47 6.97
CA GLY A 42 -12.90 10.48 7.85
C GLY A 42 -11.91 9.94 8.86
N VAL A 43 -12.17 8.78 9.48
CA VAL A 43 -11.22 8.22 10.46
C VAL A 43 -9.90 7.81 9.79
N PRO A 44 -9.90 6.96 8.74
CA PRO A 44 -8.66 6.64 8.03
C PRO A 44 -8.05 7.86 7.35
N GLY A 45 -8.89 8.73 6.77
CA GLY A 45 -8.47 9.98 6.14
C GLY A 45 -7.71 10.89 7.11
N ALA A 46 -8.22 11.09 8.33
CA ALA A 46 -7.57 11.91 9.35
C ALA A 46 -6.21 11.34 9.77
N VAL A 47 -6.11 10.01 9.93
CA VAL A 47 -4.84 9.35 10.26
C VAL A 47 -3.84 9.50 9.11
N PHE A 48 -4.27 9.32 7.87
CA PHE A 48 -3.40 9.52 6.71
C PHE A 48 -2.98 10.98 6.55
N GLY A 49 -3.91 11.93 6.73
CA GLY A 49 -3.64 13.36 6.71
C GLY A 49 -2.64 13.79 7.77
N TRP A 50 -2.77 13.25 8.99
CA TRP A 50 -1.75 13.41 10.04
C TRP A 50 -0.39 12.89 9.58
N ALA A 51 -0.34 11.70 8.98
CA ALA A 51 0.92 11.13 8.50
C ALA A 51 1.55 11.98 7.39
N VAL A 52 0.73 12.54 6.49
CA VAL A 52 1.17 13.48 5.44
C VAL A 52 1.80 14.72 6.07
N ALA A 53 1.13 15.35 7.03
CA ALA A 53 1.64 16.55 7.70
C ALA A 53 2.84 16.29 8.62
N ALA A 54 2.95 15.09 9.21
CA ALA A 54 3.97 14.75 10.19
C ALA A 54 5.26 14.19 9.58
N PHE A 55 5.14 13.37 8.54
CA PHE A 55 6.27 12.65 7.97
C PHE A 55 6.60 13.11 6.54
N VAL A 56 5.79 14.00 5.98
CA VAL A 56 6.04 14.70 4.70
C VAL A 56 6.40 13.71 3.58
N PRO A 57 5.52 12.75 3.27
CA PRO A 57 5.79 11.75 2.23
C PRO A 57 5.91 12.36 0.84
N TYR A 58 5.27 13.51 0.61
CA TYR A 58 5.31 14.22 -0.65
C TYR A 58 6.18 15.47 -0.52
N ASP A 59 7.18 15.58 -1.40
CA ASP A 59 7.92 16.83 -1.59
C ASP A 59 7.12 17.77 -2.51
N LEU A 60 6.29 18.62 -1.90
CA LEU A 60 5.42 19.55 -2.62
C LEU A 60 6.18 20.75 -3.23
N ALA A 61 7.51 20.83 -3.07
CA ALA A 61 8.33 21.80 -3.78
C ALA A 61 8.73 21.32 -5.18
N CYS A 62 8.50 20.04 -5.52
CA CYS A 62 8.81 19.51 -6.83
C CYS A 62 7.57 18.96 -7.57
N VAL A 63 7.58 19.09 -8.90
CA VAL A 63 6.49 18.62 -9.79
C VAL A 63 6.18 17.14 -9.55
N ARG A 64 7.21 16.31 -9.34
CA ARG A 64 7.04 14.88 -9.08
C ARG A 64 6.28 14.60 -7.78
N GLY A 65 6.54 15.35 -6.71
CA GLY A 65 5.84 15.18 -5.44
C GLY A 65 4.40 15.67 -5.52
N ILE A 66 4.17 16.81 -6.18
CA ILE A 66 2.82 17.33 -6.48
C ILE A 66 2.01 16.32 -7.30
N ALA A 67 2.59 15.78 -8.37
CA ALA A 67 1.92 14.81 -9.23
C ALA A 67 1.52 13.54 -8.47
N ARG A 68 2.43 12.98 -7.66
CA ARG A 68 2.12 11.81 -6.81
C ARG A 68 0.99 12.11 -5.84
N TYR A 69 1.06 13.24 -5.16
CA TYR A 69 0.04 13.67 -4.21
C TYR A 69 -1.33 13.84 -4.87
N ALA A 70 -1.37 14.49 -6.03
CA ALA A 70 -2.59 14.67 -6.80
C ALA A 70 -3.18 13.32 -7.26
N VAL A 71 -2.36 12.43 -7.83
CA VAL A 71 -2.81 11.09 -8.26
C VAL A 71 -3.35 10.28 -7.08
N ASP A 72 -2.66 10.29 -5.94
CA ASP A 72 -3.04 9.53 -4.76
C ASP A 72 -4.35 10.02 -4.13
N LEU A 73 -4.71 11.30 -4.29
CA LEU A 73 -5.95 11.89 -3.81
C LEU A 73 -7.06 12.01 -4.87
N THR A 74 -6.83 11.56 -6.10
CA THR A 74 -7.84 11.60 -7.17
C THR A 74 -7.99 10.21 -7.78
N TRP A 75 -7.19 9.91 -8.80
CA TRP A 75 -7.26 8.66 -9.56
C TRP A 75 -7.03 7.42 -8.70
N SER A 76 -6.00 7.43 -7.86
CA SER A 76 -5.64 6.30 -7.00
C SER A 76 -6.27 6.39 -5.60
N LEU A 77 -7.27 7.26 -5.41
CA LEU A 77 -7.91 7.49 -4.11
C LEU A 77 -8.41 6.19 -3.44
N PRO A 78 -9.04 5.22 -4.15
CA PRO A 78 -9.45 3.96 -3.51
C PRO A 78 -8.26 3.18 -2.92
N ASN A 79 -7.13 3.14 -3.60
CA ASN A 79 -5.93 2.46 -3.10
C ASN A 79 -5.34 3.21 -1.91
N THR A 80 -5.25 4.54 -2.00
CA THR A 80 -4.77 5.40 -0.91
C THR A 80 -5.64 5.24 0.33
N TRP A 81 -6.96 5.17 0.19
CA TRP A 81 -7.89 4.95 1.29
C TRP A 81 -7.69 3.57 1.93
N LEU A 82 -7.52 2.50 1.14
CA LEU A 82 -7.19 1.18 1.68
C LEU A 82 -5.86 1.18 2.45
N GLY A 83 -4.86 1.91 1.93
CA GLY A 83 -3.60 2.14 2.65
C GLY A 83 -3.83 2.89 3.97
N ALA A 84 -4.69 3.92 3.98
CA ALA A 84 -5.05 4.67 5.18
C ALA A 84 -5.75 3.79 6.23
N VAL A 85 -6.62 2.86 5.81
CA VAL A 85 -7.24 1.86 6.70
C VAL A 85 -6.17 0.96 7.30
N LEU A 86 -5.25 0.45 6.48
CA LEU A 86 -4.12 -0.37 6.94
C LEU A 86 -3.26 0.38 7.97
N LEU A 87 -2.92 1.64 7.67
CA LEU A 87 -2.18 2.52 8.56
C LEU A 87 -2.90 2.67 9.90
N THR A 88 -4.19 3.00 9.87
CA THR A 88 -5.01 3.18 11.07
C THR A 88 -5.01 1.94 11.94
N GLY A 89 -5.33 0.78 11.37
CA GLY A 89 -5.35 -0.48 12.12
C GLY A 89 -3.97 -0.83 12.71
N ASN A 90 -2.89 -0.58 11.97
CA ASN A 90 -1.55 -0.86 12.45
C ASN A 90 -1.12 0.07 13.60
N LEU A 91 -1.45 1.36 13.53
CA LEU A 91 -1.15 2.29 14.63
C LEU A 91 -1.95 1.92 15.89
N LEU A 92 -3.22 1.52 15.74
CA LEU A 92 -4.03 1.00 16.85
C LEU A 92 -3.43 -0.27 17.47
N ALA A 93 -2.78 -1.12 16.66
CA ALA A 93 -2.04 -2.29 17.12
C ALA A 93 -0.64 -1.96 17.70
N GLY A 94 -0.32 -0.69 17.92
CA GLY A 94 0.94 -0.21 18.50
C GLY A 94 2.13 -0.19 17.53
N ASN A 95 1.88 -0.28 16.22
CA ASN A 95 2.92 -0.04 15.22
C ASN A 95 3.24 1.46 15.15
N HIS A 96 4.32 1.84 14.47
CA HIS A 96 4.70 3.24 14.34
C HIS A 96 5.30 3.55 12.97
N VAL A 97 5.16 4.81 12.58
CA VAL A 97 5.67 5.31 11.30
C VAL A 97 7.19 5.51 11.37
N VAL A 98 7.90 5.03 10.35
CA VAL A 98 9.32 5.25 10.15
C VAL A 98 9.50 6.54 9.35
N GLY A 99 9.69 7.65 10.06
CA GLY A 99 9.74 8.98 9.46
C GLY A 99 10.85 9.15 8.42
N GLY A 100 12.03 8.56 8.66
CA GLY A 100 13.17 8.65 7.73
C GLY A 100 12.91 7.99 6.37
N LEU A 101 12.15 6.89 6.34
CA LEU A 101 11.75 6.22 5.10
C LEU A 101 10.57 6.91 4.41
N SER A 102 9.66 7.48 5.21
CA SER A 102 8.46 8.12 4.69
C SER A 102 8.77 9.44 3.99
N ARG A 103 9.68 10.23 4.56
CA ARG A 103 9.99 11.59 4.09
C ARG A 103 10.39 11.61 2.62
N HIS A 104 9.61 12.34 1.82
CA HIS A 104 9.75 12.54 0.37
C HIS A 104 9.79 11.24 -0.46
N GLY A 105 9.44 10.10 0.14
CA GLY A 105 9.40 8.80 -0.53
C GLY A 105 8.16 8.60 -1.41
N GLY A 106 7.11 9.39 -1.18
CA GLY A 106 5.77 9.21 -1.75
C GLY A 106 5.00 8.07 -1.10
N THR A 107 5.39 7.65 0.11
CA THR A 107 4.81 6.53 0.86
C THR A 107 4.92 6.77 2.37
N VAL A 108 4.02 6.17 3.15
CA VAL A 108 4.10 6.12 4.61
C VAL A 108 4.58 4.73 5.02
N HIS A 109 5.72 4.66 5.69
CA HIS A 109 6.35 3.40 6.09
C HIS A 109 6.05 3.06 7.55
N LEU A 110 5.69 1.82 7.82
CA LEU A 110 5.50 1.27 9.16
C LEU A 110 6.64 0.31 9.52
N ALA A 111 7.10 0.39 10.76
CA ALA A 111 8.28 -0.34 11.22
C ALA A 111 8.05 -1.87 11.23
N ARG A 112 6.89 -2.31 11.72
CA ARG A 112 6.53 -3.73 11.79
C ARG A 112 5.65 -4.12 10.61
N GLY A 113 5.74 -5.37 10.17
CA GLY A 113 4.83 -5.96 9.20
C GLY A 113 3.40 -6.07 9.75
N THR A 114 2.43 -6.23 8.86
CA THR A 114 1.00 -6.30 9.20
C THR A 114 0.55 -7.71 9.56
N LEU A 115 1.22 -8.72 9.00
CA LEU A 115 0.90 -10.13 9.20
C LEU A 115 1.97 -10.82 10.07
N PRO A 116 1.58 -11.87 10.82
CA PRO A 116 2.54 -12.76 11.46
C PRO A 116 3.50 -13.38 10.43
N ALA A 117 4.66 -13.82 10.90
CA ALA A 117 5.57 -14.58 10.05
C ALA A 117 4.88 -15.88 9.61
N MET A 118 4.82 -16.13 8.30
CA MET A 118 4.30 -17.39 7.78
C MET A 118 5.47 -18.26 7.34
N GLY A 119 5.58 -19.47 7.91
CA GLY A 119 6.75 -20.32 7.66
C GLY A 119 8.09 -19.70 8.10
N GLY A 120 8.08 -18.82 9.10
CA GLY A 120 9.26 -18.09 9.57
C GLY A 120 9.63 -16.86 8.73
N VAL A 121 8.95 -16.62 7.60
CA VAL A 121 9.19 -15.49 6.71
C VAL A 121 8.26 -14.33 7.07
N ARG A 122 8.83 -13.13 7.25
CA ARG A 122 8.06 -11.89 7.41
C ARG A 122 7.96 -11.19 6.07
N TYR A 123 6.75 -11.08 5.55
CA TYR A 123 6.46 -10.38 4.32
C TYR A 123 6.34 -8.87 4.60
N VAL A 124 6.87 -8.09 3.67
CA VAL A 124 6.54 -6.67 3.58
C VAL A 124 5.16 -6.56 2.92
N THR A 125 4.35 -5.63 3.39
CA THR A 125 3.00 -5.44 2.86
C THR A 125 2.83 -4.02 2.39
N THR A 126 2.48 -3.86 1.11
CA THR A 126 2.18 -2.57 0.51
C THR A 126 0.73 -2.51 0.08
N VAL A 127 -0.01 -1.55 0.63
CA VAL A 127 -1.39 -1.26 0.24
C VAL A 127 -1.51 0.23 -0.03
N GLY A 128 -1.83 0.57 -1.28
CA GLY A 128 -1.86 1.95 -1.74
C GLY A 128 -0.52 2.66 -1.49
N THR A 129 -0.55 3.68 -0.66
CA THR A 129 0.63 4.51 -0.31
C THR A 129 1.31 4.09 1.00
N VAL A 130 0.87 2.99 1.61
CA VAL A 130 1.37 2.54 2.92
C VAL A 130 2.14 1.24 2.77
N VAL A 131 3.36 1.22 3.31
CA VAL A 131 4.30 0.09 3.26
C VAL A 131 4.62 -0.34 4.69
N ALA A 132 4.45 -1.61 5.02
CA ALA A 132 4.68 -2.13 6.38
C ALA A 132 5.72 -3.24 6.40
N GLY A 133 6.65 -3.17 7.36
CA GLY A 133 7.68 -4.20 7.56
C GLY A 133 9.08 -3.80 7.10
N ILE A 134 9.31 -2.54 6.76
CA ILE A 134 10.64 -2.00 6.48
C ILE A 134 10.99 -0.96 7.55
N SER A 135 11.96 -1.27 8.40
CA SER A 135 12.33 -0.45 9.56
C SER A 135 13.62 0.37 9.39
N ALA A 136 14.42 0.07 8.37
CA ALA A 136 15.72 0.70 8.16
C ALA A 136 15.87 1.32 6.76
N PRO A 137 16.61 2.44 6.62
CA PRO A 137 17.03 2.99 5.34
C PRO A 137 17.75 1.96 4.46
N ALA A 138 17.83 2.25 3.16
CA ALA A 138 18.36 1.37 2.12
C ALA A 138 19.90 1.19 2.17
N VAL A 139 20.42 0.70 3.29
CA VAL A 139 21.86 0.61 3.58
C VAL A 139 22.55 -0.50 2.76
N SER A 140 21.85 -1.60 2.48
CA SER A 140 22.36 -2.71 1.68
C SER A 140 21.74 -2.75 0.27
N PRO A 141 22.39 -3.39 -0.72
CA PRO A 141 21.79 -3.64 -2.04
C PRO A 141 20.44 -4.37 -1.93
N ALA A 142 20.33 -5.35 -1.03
CA ALA A 142 19.09 -6.08 -0.79
C ALA A 142 17.97 -5.16 -0.24
N ALA A 143 18.29 -4.27 0.70
CA ALA A 143 17.33 -3.30 1.22
C ALA A 143 16.88 -2.29 0.15
N ARG A 144 17.77 -1.89 -0.76
CA ARG A 144 17.43 -1.05 -1.93
C ARG A 144 16.50 -1.78 -2.90
N ALA A 145 16.80 -3.03 -3.22
CA ALA A 145 15.97 -3.88 -4.07
C ALA A 145 14.56 -4.05 -3.48
N LEU A 146 14.47 -4.37 -2.19
CA LEU A 146 13.20 -4.47 -1.48
C LEU A 146 12.40 -3.17 -1.51
N LEU A 147 13.03 -2.03 -1.20
CA LEU A 147 12.35 -0.72 -1.29
C LEU A 147 11.91 -0.37 -2.72
N ALA A 148 12.66 -0.79 -3.74
CA ALA A 148 12.27 -0.62 -5.14
C ALA A 148 11.08 -1.52 -5.50
N HIS A 149 11.05 -2.77 -5.02
CA HIS A 149 9.93 -3.70 -5.14
C HIS A 149 8.65 -3.09 -4.60
N GLU A 150 8.66 -2.62 -3.35
CA GLU A 150 7.47 -2.00 -2.74
C GLU A 150 7.01 -0.73 -3.48
N ARG A 151 7.96 0.08 -3.94
CA ARG A 151 7.63 1.26 -4.78
C ARG A 151 7.03 0.87 -6.12
N GLY A 152 7.38 -0.32 -6.62
CA GLY A 152 6.74 -0.95 -7.78
C GLY A 152 5.25 -1.14 -7.56
N HIS A 153 4.83 -1.70 -6.42
CA HIS A 153 3.42 -1.85 -6.08
C HIS A 153 2.68 -0.51 -5.98
N VAL A 154 3.31 0.49 -5.38
CA VAL A 154 2.73 1.84 -5.31
C VAL A 154 2.57 2.44 -6.71
N LEU A 155 3.55 2.23 -7.59
CA LEU A 155 3.47 2.65 -8.99
C LEU A 155 2.33 1.94 -9.72
N GLN A 156 2.20 0.61 -9.55
CA GLN A 156 1.09 -0.16 -10.13
C GLN A 156 -0.27 0.38 -9.66
N ALA A 157 -0.42 0.67 -8.36
CA ALA A 157 -1.62 1.29 -7.80
C ALA A 157 -1.91 2.66 -8.44
N ARG A 158 -0.89 3.50 -8.60
CA ARG A 158 -1.02 4.82 -9.23
C ARG A 158 -1.37 4.76 -10.71
N LEU A 159 -0.85 3.78 -11.45
CA LEU A 159 -1.13 3.63 -12.87
C LEU A 159 -2.54 3.09 -13.10
N LEU A 160 -2.92 2.03 -12.38
CA LEU A 160 -4.19 1.33 -12.57
C LEU A 160 -5.35 1.98 -11.80
N GLY A 161 -5.06 2.86 -10.85
CA GLY A 161 -6.05 3.61 -10.09
C GLY A 161 -7.07 2.67 -9.44
N PRO A 162 -8.39 2.92 -9.59
CA PRO A 162 -9.42 2.10 -8.93
C PRO A 162 -9.40 0.62 -9.34
N ALA A 163 -8.83 0.28 -10.50
CA ALA A 163 -8.79 -1.09 -10.99
C ALA A 163 -7.70 -1.94 -10.34
N TYR A 164 -6.70 -1.34 -9.67
CA TYR A 164 -5.54 -2.08 -9.14
C TYR A 164 -5.93 -3.22 -8.20
N VAL A 165 -6.62 -2.90 -7.09
CA VAL A 165 -7.01 -3.92 -6.09
C VAL A 165 -7.94 -4.98 -6.67
N PRO A 166 -9.01 -4.65 -7.43
CA PRO A 166 -9.81 -5.65 -8.12
C PRO A 166 -8.99 -6.59 -9.01
N LEU A 167 -8.06 -6.06 -9.81
CA LEU A 167 -7.21 -6.87 -10.69
C LEU A 167 -6.27 -7.79 -9.91
N VAL A 168 -5.69 -7.32 -8.80
CA VAL A 168 -4.87 -8.14 -7.92
C VAL A 168 -5.71 -9.26 -7.30
N LEU A 169 -6.87 -8.95 -6.74
CA LEU A 169 -7.75 -9.95 -6.10
C LEU A 169 -8.24 -11.02 -7.09
N VAL A 170 -8.69 -10.60 -8.27
CA VAL A 170 -9.11 -11.52 -9.33
C VAL A 170 -7.94 -12.41 -9.74
N ASN A 171 -6.74 -11.85 -9.89
CA ASN A 171 -5.59 -12.64 -10.29
C ASN A 171 -5.15 -13.63 -9.20
N TYR A 172 -5.20 -13.25 -7.92
CA TYR A 172 -5.03 -14.19 -6.81
C TYR A 172 -6.05 -15.33 -6.87
N ALA A 173 -7.33 -15.03 -7.08
CA ALA A 173 -8.37 -16.04 -7.15
C ALA A 173 -8.17 -17.00 -8.33
N VAL A 174 -7.87 -16.45 -9.51
CA VAL A 174 -7.58 -17.24 -10.72
C VAL A 174 -6.36 -18.13 -10.48
N TRP A 175 -5.24 -17.59 -9.97
CA TRP A 175 -4.03 -18.38 -9.76
C TRP A 175 -4.12 -19.39 -8.63
N ALA A 176 -5.01 -19.17 -7.66
CA ALA A 176 -5.30 -20.13 -6.61
C ALA A 176 -6.10 -21.33 -7.13
N VAL A 177 -6.99 -21.13 -8.13
CA VAL A 177 -7.88 -22.19 -8.66
C VAL A 177 -7.32 -22.84 -9.93
N LEU A 178 -6.70 -22.06 -10.81
CA LEU A 178 -6.16 -22.46 -12.10
C LEU A 178 -4.64 -22.23 -12.12
N PRO A 179 -3.83 -23.10 -11.49
CA PRO A 179 -2.40 -22.87 -11.29
C PRO A 179 -1.59 -23.15 -12.56
N LEU A 180 -1.83 -22.42 -13.66
CA LEU A 180 -1.02 -22.59 -14.88
C LEU A 180 0.45 -22.28 -14.62
N TRP A 181 0.73 -21.45 -13.61
CA TRP A 181 2.08 -21.18 -13.11
C TRP A 181 2.84 -22.42 -12.68
N TRP A 182 2.15 -23.53 -12.40
CA TRP A 182 2.78 -24.82 -12.16
C TRP A 182 3.68 -25.24 -13.32
N ILE A 183 3.41 -24.83 -14.56
CA ILE A 183 4.20 -25.24 -15.73
C ILE A 183 5.61 -24.62 -15.72
N TRP A 184 5.80 -23.43 -15.15
CA TRP A 184 7.08 -22.71 -15.12
C TRP A 184 7.60 -22.43 -13.71
N HIS A 185 7.00 -23.04 -12.70
CA HIS A 185 7.45 -22.93 -11.32
C HIS A 185 8.75 -23.71 -11.09
N ASP A 186 9.68 -23.15 -10.31
CA ASP A 186 10.92 -23.81 -9.92
C ASP A 186 10.67 -24.75 -8.72
N HIS A 187 10.25 -25.98 -9.05
CA HIS A 187 9.91 -27.00 -8.07
C HIS A 187 11.12 -27.49 -7.26
N ALA A 188 12.35 -27.28 -7.75
CA ALA A 188 13.56 -27.71 -7.07
C ALA A 188 13.94 -26.71 -5.97
N ALA A 189 13.93 -25.42 -6.29
CA ALA A 189 14.26 -24.38 -5.32
C ALA A 189 13.13 -24.09 -4.34
N TYR A 190 11.86 -24.21 -4.76
CA TYR A 190 10.69 -23.83 -3.96
C TYR A 190 9.63 -24.94 -3.88
N PRO A 191 9.95 -26.11 -3.28
CA PRO A 191 9.04 -27.23 -3.28
C PRO A 191 7.70 -26.91 -2.59
N ILE A 192 6.60 -27.37 -3.18
CA ILE A 192 5.24 -27.21 -2.66
C ILE A 192 4.83 -28.50 -1.93
N ARG A 193 4.96 -28.49 -0.60
CA ARG A 193 4.69 -29.66 0.27
C ARG A 193 3.54 -29.47 1.25
N SER A 194 2.86 -28.31 1.20
CA SER A 194 1.75 -27.97 2.09
C SER A 194 0.86 -26.91 1.44
N VAL A 195 -0.34 -26.71 2.00
CA VAL A 195 -1.24 -25.62 1.57
C VAL A 195 -0.57 -24.26 1.76
N SER A 196 0.17 -24.06 2.85
CA SER A 196 0.94 -22.84 3.07
C SER A 196 1.98 -22.64 1.97
N ALA A 197 2.74 -23.69 1.62
CA ALA A 197 3.74 -23.62 0.56
C ALA A 197 3.09 -23.39 -0.81
N TYR A 198 1.88 -23.92 -1.07
CA TYR A 198 1.14 -23.67 -2.30
C TYR A 198 0.86 -22.17 -2.48
N PHE A 199 0.41 -21.49 -1.43
CA PHE A 199 0.17 -20.05 -1.51
C PHE A 199 1.46 -19.23 -1.51
N GLN A 200 2.48 -19.61 -0.73
CA GLN A 200 3.71 -18.83 -0.57
C GLN A 200 4.70 -18.96 -1.73
N HIS A 201 4.85 -20.18 -2.26
CA HIS A 201 5.81 -20.49 -3.32
C HIS A 201 5.15 -20.53 -4.70
N GLY A 202 3.87 -20.93 -4.73
CA GLY A 202 3.08 -21.02 -5.95
C GLY A 202 2.32 -19.74 -6.24
N VAL A 203 1.20 -19.52 -5.58
CA VAL A 203 0.26 -18.44 -5.94
C VAL A 203 0.91 -17.06 -5.80
N TYR A 204 1.44 -16.71 -4.63
CA TYR A 204 1.93 -15.36 -4.31
C TYR A 204 2.99 -14.84 -5.31
N PRO A 205 4.08 -15.56 -5.62
CA PRO A 205 5.12 -15.04 -6.51
C PRO A 205 4.69 -14.93 -7.97
N HIS A 206 3.62 -15.64 -8.36
CA HIS A 206 3.13 -15.73 -9.74
C HIS A 206 1.91 -14.84 -10.01
N VAL A 207 1.42 -14.10 -9.01
CA VAL A 207 0.46 -13.01 -9.26
C VAL A 207 1.17 -11.92 -10.04
N TRP A 208 0.54 -11.40 -11.10
CA TRP A 208 1.20 -10.52 -12.07
C TRP A 208 1.89 -9.31 -11.42
N ASN A 209 1.31 -8.77 -10.33
CA ASN A 209 1.81 -7.58 -9.66
C ASN A 209 3.11 -7.88 -8.89
N GLU A 210 3.20 -9.06 -8.27
CA GLU A 210 4.39 -9.58 -7.59
C GLU A 210 5.44 -10.01 -8.61
N GLU A 211 5.05 -10.78 -9.61
CA GLU A 211 5.96 -11.29 -10.64
C GLU A 211 6.64 -10.14 -11.40
N TRP A 212 5.89 -9.09 -11.75
CA TRP A 212 6.46 -7.90 -12.37
C TRP A 212 7.47 -7.20 -11.44
N CYS A 213 7.15 -7.04 -10.15
CA CYS A 213 8.06 -6.39 -9.21
C CYS A 213 9.33 -7.21 -8.99
N TYR A 214 9.23 -8.54 -8.89
CA TYR A 214 10.39 -9.42 -8.78
C TYR A 214 11.26 -9.38 -10.04
N ARG A 215 10.67 -9.34 -11.24
CA ARG A 215 11.44 -9.22 -12.49
C ARG A 215 12.13 -7.86 -12.63
N ALA A 216 11.45 -6.78 -12.22
CA ALA A 216 11.98 -5.42 -12.35
C ALA A 216 13.01 -5.06 -11.27
N TYR A 217 12.84 -5.56 -10.04
CA TYR A 217 13.57 -5.09 -8.86
C TYR A 217 14.16 -6.21 -7.99
N GLY A 218 13.74 -7.46 -8.20
CA GLY A 218 14.22 -8.60 -7.44
C GLY A 218 15.68 -8.94 -7.75
N PRO A 219 16.29 -9.83 -6.95
CA PRO A 219 17.56 -10.44 -7.31
C PRO A 219 17.40 -11.10 -8.68
N ARG A 220 18.39 -10.94 -9.58
CA ARG A 220 18.43 -11.72 -10.82
C ARG A 220 18.46 -13.19 -10.42
N ARG A 221 17.35 -13.90 -10.70
CA ARG A 221 17.26 -15.35 -10.57
C ARG A 221 17.94 -15.99 -11.78
#